data_AF-A0AA97FII0-F1
#
_entry.id   AF-A0AA97FII0-F1
#
_cell.length_a   1.000
_cell.length_b   1.000
_cell.length_c   1.000
_cell.angle_alpha   90.00
_cell.angle_beta   90.00
_cell.angle_gamma   90.00
#
_symmetry.space_group_name_H-M   'P 1'
#
loop_
_entity.id
_entity.type
_entity.pdbx_description
1 polymer ?
#
loop_
_entity_poly.entity_id
_entity_poly.type
_entity_poly.pdbx_seq_one_letter_code
_entity_poly.pdbx_strand_id
1 'polypeptide(L)'
;MTHAETTGTETHQAAECPTCFVELQRDRGWWQARPAGSRLVGLVVQRDDMPSIIQQRDDLTRFGVPIEGFRHPAPDILESWEQRLQRLFSRLKTGDVLVVASVHALGRDAAEEVRTIAELSRRGVVVKVLDHGQKHLHDA
;
A
#
# COMPACT_ATOMS: atom_id res chain seq x y z
N MET A 1 -14.11 -11.85 34.51
CA MET A 1 -13.12 -11.02 33.80
C MET A 1 -13.51 -11.08 32.34
N THR A 2 -14.38 -10.15 31.94
CA THR A 2 -15.11 -10.21 30.67
C THR A 2 -14.51 -9.13 29.79
N HIS A 3 -13.76 -9.52 28.75
CA HIS A 3 -13.26 -8.57 27.76
C HIS A 3 -14.45 -8.18 26.87
N ALA A 4 -14.89 -6.92 27.00
CA ALA A 4 -15.88 -6.33 26.12
C ALA A 4 -15.18 -5.92 24.82
N GLU A 5 -15.44 -6.70 23.75
CA GLU A 5 -15.27 -6.25 22.37
C GLU A 5 -16.06 -4.97 22.17
N THR A 6 -15.35 -3.85 22.01
CA THR A 6 -15.96 -2.58 21.63
C THR A 6 -15.74 -2.39 20.14
N THR A 7 -16.72 -2.83 19.36
CA THR A 7 -17.00 -2.37 18.01
C THR A 7 -17.32 -0.86 18.10
N GLY A 8 -16.36 -0.01 17.73
CA GLY A 8 -16.47 1.44 17.89
C GLY A 8 -15.85 2.19 16.72
N THR A 9 -16.71 2.82 15.92
CA THR A 9 -16.38 3.60 14.73
C THR A 9 -15.90 5.00 15.12
N GLU A 10 -14.74 5.12 15.79
CA GLU A 10 -14.27 6.41 16.31
C GLU A 10 -12.86 6.73 15.82
N THR A 11 -12.74 7.82 15.07
CA THR A 11 -11.48 8.50 14.76
C THR A 11 -10.79 8.91 16.05
N HIS A 12 -9.59 8.39 16.34
CA HIS A 12 -8.81 8.70 17.53
C HIS A 12 -7.33 8.92 17.20
N GLN A 13 -6.62 9.70 18.03
CA GLN A 13 -5.22 10.06 17.81
C GLN A 13 -4.30 8.83 17.94
N ALA A 14 -3.41 8.62 16.97
CA ALA A 14 -2.54 7.44 16.92
C ALA A 14 -1.59 7.32 18.13
N ALA A 15 -1.27 8.44 18.81
CA ALA A 15 -0.48 8.44 20.05
C ALA A 15 -1.23 7.86 21.25
N GLU A 16 -2.56 7.84 21.20
CA GLU A 16 -3.44 7.44 22.31
C GLU A 16 -4.01 6.03 22.12
N CYS A 17 -3.82 5.41 20.94
CA CYS A 17 -4.20 4.03 20.66
C CYS A 17 -2.95 3.12 20.60
N PRO A 18 -2.87 2.08 21.45
CA PRO A 18 -1.70 1.18 21.48
C PRO A 18 -1.42 0.48 20.15
N THR A 19 -2.46 0.10 19.40
CA THR A 19 -2.32 -0.57 18.10
C THR A 19 -1.74 0.37 17.05
N CYS A 20 -2.31 1.57 16.93
CA CYS A 20 -1.87 2.59 15.98
C CYS A 20 -0.48 3.11 16.31
N PHE A 21 -0.13 3.24 17.59
CA PHE A 21 1.20 3.65 18.02
C PHE A 21 2.28 2.62 17.63
N VAL A 22 1.99 1.32 17.77
CA VAL A 22 2.91 0.25 17.35
C VAL A 22 3.10 0.24 15.84
N GLU A 23 2.02 0.45 15.07
CA GLU A 23 2.10 0.58 13.61
C GLU A 23 2.89 1.84 13.20
N LEU A 24 2.62 3.00 13.84
CA LEU A 24 3.36 4.24 13.63
C LEU A 24 4.85 4.08 13.98
N GLN A 25 5.18 3.36 15.06
CA GLN A 25 6.57 3.06 15.44
C GLN A 25 7.25 2.10 14.46
N ARG A 26 6.53 1.09 13.95
CA ARG A 26 7.05 0.20 12.89
C ARG A 26 7.32 0.98 11.61
N ASP A 27 6.43 1.90 11.25
CA ASP A 27 6.62 2.76 10.08
C ASP A 27 7.78 3.72 10.27
N ARG A 28 7.92 4.35 11.44
CA ARG A 28 9.12 5.16 11.76
C ARG A 28 10.41 4.35 11.75
N GLY A 29 10.41 3.14 12.28
CA GLY A 29 11.54 2.21 12.23
C GLY A 29 11.89 1.81 10.80
N TRP A 30 10.88 1.58 9.96
CA TRP A 30 11.04 1.34 8.53
C TRP A 30 11.63 2.56 7.80
N TRP A 31 11.14 3.77 8.07
CA TRP A 31 11.69 5.00 7.48
C TRP A 31 13.16 5.21 7.81
N GLN A 32 13.57 4.86 9.03
CA GLN A 32 14.97 4.92 9.47
C GLN A 32 15.84 3.83 8.83
N ALA A 33 15.26 2.66 8.54
CA ALA A 33 15.94 1.53 7.91
C ALA A 33 15.87 1.54 6.37
N ARG A 34 15.13 2.47 5.75
CA ARG A 34 14.97 2.54 4.31
C ARG A 34 16.34 2.80 3.64
N PRO A 35 16.76 1.99 2.65
CA PRO A 35 18.00 2.22 1.92
C PRO A 35 18.05 3.64 1.34
N ALA A 36 19.20 4.30 1.47
CA ALA A 36 19.42 5.61 0.87
C ALA A 36 19.23 5.52 -0.66
N GLY A 37 18.37 6.38 -1.22
CA GLY A 37 18.06 6.40 -2.65
C GLY A 37 16.86 5.54 -3.09
N SER A 38 16.16 4.86 -2.17
CA SER A 38 14.91 4.14 -2.50
C SER A 38 13.85 5.07 -3.08
N ARG A 39 13.39 4.74 -4.29
CA ARG A 39 12.30 5.45 -4.96
C ARG A 39 10.95 4.90 -4.51
N LEU A 40 10.07 5.79 -4.07
CA LEU A 40 8.69 5.43 -3.76
C LEU A 40 7.86 5.45 -5.05
N VAL A 41 7.14 4.36 -5.30
CA VAL A 41 6.23 4.21 -6.44
C VAL A 41 4.85 3.89 -5.90
N GLY A 42 3.87 4.74 -6.18
CA GLY A 42 2.48 4.54 -5.73
C GLY A 42 1.65 3.87 -6.80
N LEU A 43 0.92 2.80 -6.47
CA LEU A 43 -0.02 2.16 -7.40
C LEU A 43 -1.44 2.65 -7.14
N VAL A 44 -2.10 3.14 -8.19
CA VAL A 44 -3.49 3.58 -8.13
C VAL A 44 -4.34 2.79 -9.12
N VAL A 45 -5.37 2.12 -8.62
CA VAL A 45 -6.20 1.17 -9.38
C VAL A 45 -7.66 1.58 -9.36
N GLN A 46 -8.32 1.61 -10.52
CA GLN A 46 -9.76 1.86 -10.61
C GLN A 46 -10.52 0.54 -10.73
N ARG A 47 -11.14 0.09 -9.62
CA ARG A 47 -12.00 -1.10 -9.52
C ARG A 47 -13.06 -0.89 -8.44
N ASP A 48 -14.14 -1.65 -8.50
CA ASP A 48 -15.27 -1.55 -7.57
C ASP A 48 -14.94 -2.04 -6.15
N ASP A 49 -13.97 -2.96 -6.03
CA ASP A 49 -13.50 -3.53 -4.76
C ASP A 49 -12.30 -2.78 -4.14
N MET A 50 -12.04 -1.56 -4.62
CA MET A 50 -10.91 -0.72 -4.20
C MET A 50 -11.39 0.62 -3.62
N PRO A 51 -10.60 1.26 -2.76
CA PRO A 51 -10.83 2.66 -2.39
C PRO A 51 -10.92 3.54 -3.64
N SER A 52 -11.61 4.70 -3.56
CA SER A 52 -11.71 5.60 -4.71
C SER A 52 -10.33 6.08 -5.18
N ILE A 53 -10.18 6.44 -6.47
CA ILE A 53 -8.92 6.99 -7.00
C ILE A 53 -8.44 8.19 -6.17
N ILE A 54 -9.37 9.05 -5.74
CA ILE A 54 -9.06 10.23 -4.94
C ILE A 54 -8.45 9.81 -3.61
N GLN A 55 -9.12 8.90 -2.89
CA GLN A 55 -8.63 8.39 -1.61
C GLN A 55 -7.27 7.70 -1.73
N GLN A 56 -7.06 6.84 -2.73
CA GLN A 56 -5.75 6.21 -2.96
C GLN A 56 -4.65 7.26 -3.17
N ARG A 57 -4.92 8.31 -3.95
CA ARG A 57 -3.95 9.38 -4.22
C ARG A 57 -3.63 10.19 -2.96
N ASP A 58 -4.64 10.48 -2.15
CA ASP A 58 -4.48 11.20 -0.90
C ASP A 58 -3.66 10.37 0.11
N ASP A 59 -3.96 9.08 0.25
CA ASP A 59 -3.22 8.16 1.12
C ASP A 59 -1.75 8.02 0.70
N LEU A 60 -1.49 7.86 -0.61
CA LEU A 60 -0.13 7.77 -1.15
C LEU A 60 0.64 9.09 -0.96
N THR A 61 -0.02 10.23 -1.17
CA THR A 61 0.58 11.55 -0.94
C THR A 61 0.92 11.75 0.53
N ARG A 62 -0.02 11.38 1.43
CA ARG A 62 0.17 11.45 2.89
C ARG A 62 1.31 10.57 3.37
N PHE A 63 1.48 9.39 2.76
CA PHE A 63 2.63 8.52 3.02
C PHE A 63 3.95 9.12 2.51
N GLY A 64 3.92 10.10 1.60
CA GLY A 64 5.10 10.74 1.05
C GLY A 64 5.56 10.17 -0.29
N VAL A 65 4.70 9.41 -0.99
CA VAL A 65 4.95 9.05 -2.39
C VAL A 65 4.85 10.32 -3.23
N PRO A 66 5.88 10.67 -4.01
CA PRO A 66 5.84 11.87 -4.82
C PRO A 66 4.89 11.66 -6.02
N ILE A 67 4.28 12.74 -6.52
CA ILE A 67 3.23 12.66 -7.55
C ILE A 67 3.74 11.97 -8.83
N GLU A 68 5.00 12.22 -9.22
CA GLU A 68 5.67 11.56 -10.35
C GLU A 68 5.93 10.05 -10.12
N GLY A 69 5.82 9.61 -8.87
CA GLY A 69 5.87 8.22 -8.44
C GLY A 69 4.57 7.46 -8.69
N PHE A 70 3.46 8.13 -9.01
CA PHE A 70 2.17 7.48 -9.17
C PHE A 70 2.12 6.69 -10.47
N ARG A 71 1.56 5.49 -10.42
CA ARG A 71 1.42 4.59 -11.56
C ARG A 71 -0.01 4.11 -11.64
N HIS A 72 -0.56 4.28 -12.83
CA HIS A 72 -1.88 3.81 -13.20
C HIS A 72 -1.70 2.67 -14.21
N PRO A 73 -2.12 1.44 -13.87
CA PRO A 73 -2.13 0.34 -14.82
C PRO A 73 -3.27 0.59 -15.81
N ALA A 74 -2.97 1.29 -16.90
CA ALA A 74 -3.87 1.50 -18.02
C ALA A 74 -3.97 0.24 -18.89
N PRO A 75 -5.16 -0.12 -19.39
CA PRO A 75 -5.35 -1.23 -20.32
C PRO A 75 -4.55 -1.07 -21.60
N ASP A 76 -3.91 -2.15 -22.01
CA ASP A 76 -3.48 -2.43 -23.38
C ASP A 76 -4.41 -3.45 -24.04
N ILE A 77 -4.40 -3.52 -25.37
CA ILE A 77 -5.32 -4.40 -26.13
C ILE A 77 -5.02 -5.87 -25.79
N LEU A 78 -6.04 -6.60 -25.34
CA LEU A 78 -6.02 -8.04 -25.01
C LEU A 78 -5.15 -8.47 -23.81
N GLU A 79 -4.64 -7.53 -22.98
CA GLU A 79 -3.86 -7.91 -21.79
C GLU A 79 -4.76 -8.28 -20.60
N SER A 80 -4.38 -9.34 -19.87
CA SER A 80 -4.97 -9.65 -18.56
C SER A 80 -4.51 -8.64 -17.50
N TRP A 81 -5.25 -8.56 -16.38
CA TRP A 81 -4.86 -7.73 -15.23
C TRP A 81 -3.45 -8.07 -14.72
N GLU A 82 -3.14 -9.36 -14.62
CA GLU A 82 -1.83 -9.85 -14.21
C GLU A 82 -0.74 -9.40 -15.19
N GLN A 83 -0.94 -9.54 -16.50
CA GLN A 83 0.02 -9.08 -17.52
C GLN A 83 0.26 -7.57 -17.43
N ARG A 84 -0.80 -6.80 -17.17
CA ARG A 84 -0.71 -5.35 -16.97
C ARG A 84 0.14 -4.98 -15.77
N LEU A 85 -0.09 -5.65 -14.64
CA LEU A 85 0.70 -5.47 -13.42
C LEU A 85 2.16 -5.85 -13.66
N GLN A 86 2.43 -6.97 -14.33
CA GLN A 86 3.78 -7.40 -14.69
C GLN A 86 4.52 -6.36 -15.53
N ARG A 87 3.86 -5.76 -16.52
CA ARG A 87 4.40 -4.68 -17.36
C ARG A 87 4.68 -3.40 -16.56
N LEU A 88 3.90 -3.13 -15.52
CA LEU A 88 4.17 -2.03 -14.60
C LEU A 88 5.40 -2.34 -13.73
N PHE A 89 5.44 -3.54 -13.15
CA PHE A 89 6.50 -3.97 -12.23
C PHE A 89 7.85 -4.23 -12.92
N SER A 90 7.87 -4.52 -14.21
CA SER A 90 9.12 -4.61 -14.99
C SER A 90 9.89 -3.29 -15.06
N ARG A 91 9.25 -2.16 -14.74
CA ARG A 91 9.88 -0.84 -14.67
C ARG A 91 10.43 -0.50 -13.28
N LEU A 92 10.18 -1.35 -12.28
CA LEU A 92 10.71 -1.20 -10.93
C LEU A 92 12.13 -1.76 -10.84
N LYS A 93 12.96 -1.12 -10.04
CA LYS A 93 14.34 -1.52 -9.78
C LYS A 93 14.48 -2.09 -8.37
N THR A 94 15.53 -2.89 -8.17
CA THR A 94 15.93 -3.33 -6.83
C THR A 94 16.10 -2.13 -5.90
N GLY A 95 15.51 -2.20 -4.72
CA GLY A 95 15.48 -1.10 -3.74
C GLY A 95 14.32 -0.12 -3.91
N ASP A 96 13.52 -0.21 -4.99
CA ASP A 96 12.26 0.53 -5.09
C ASP A 96 11.27 0.02 -4.05
N VAL A 97 10.39 0.93 -3.61
CA VAL A 97 9.29 0.61 -2.70
C VAL A 97 7.98 0.85 -3.44
N LEU A 98 7.24 -0.22 -3.69
CA LEU A 98 5.88 -0.15 -4.20
C LEU A 98 4.92 0.09 -3.03
N VAL A 99 4.27 1.25 -3.02
CA VAL A 99 3.27 1.62 -2.02
C VAL A 99 1.90 1.46 -2.64
N VAL A 100 1.01 0.72 -1.97
CA VAL A 100 -0.36 0.48 -2.45
C VAL A 100 -1.35 0.82 -1.36
N ALA A 101 -2.50 1.38 -1.75
CA ALA A 101 -3.57 1.65 -0.79
C ALA A 101 -4.08 0.35 -0.18
N SER A 102 -4.33 -0.68 -0.99
CA SER A 102 -4.80 -2.01 -0.53
C SER A 102 -4.04 -3.13 -1.22
N VAL A 103 -3.91 -4.28 -0.55
CA VAL A 103 -3.30 -5.49 -1.13
C VAL A 103 -4.03 -5.96 -2.38
N HIS A 104 -5.34 -5.71 -2.48
CA HIS A 104 -6.16 -6.00 -3.66
C HIS A 104 -5.72 -5.25 -4.93
N ALA A 105 -4.85 -4.24 -4.81
CA ALA A 105 -4.22 -3.62 -5.98
C ALA A 105 -3.25 -4.58 -6.70
N LEU A 106 -2.80 -5.65 -6.04
CA LEU A 106 -1.76 -6.57 -6.52
C LEU A 106 -2.32 -7.82 -7.21
N GLY A 107 -3.63 -8.03 -7.19
CA GLY A 107 -4.26 -9.19 -7.81
C GLY A 107 -5.78 -9.06 -7.84
N ARG A 108 -6.46 -9.95 -8.55
CA ARG A 108 -7.92 -10.08 -8.51
C ARG A 108 -8.40 -11.01 -7.41
N ASP A 109 -7.50 -11.85 -6.91
CA ASP A 109 -7.73 -12.78 -5.81
C ASP A 109 -6.46 -12.93 -4.96
N ALA A 110 -6.62 -13.56 -3.79
CA ALA A 110 -5.53 -13.77 -2.85
C ALA A 110 -4.37 -14.59 -3.44
N ALA A 111 -4.63 -15.49 -4.38
CA ALA A 111 -3.58 -16.30 -4.99
C ALA A 111 -2.74 -15.46 -5.97
N GLU A 112 -3.36 -14.59 -6.77
CA GLU A 112 -2.67 -13.58 -7.60
C GLU A 112 -1.86 -12.63 -6.71
N GLU A 113 -2.43 -12.09 -5.63
CA GLU A 113 -1.75 -11.18 -4.70
C GLU A 113 -0.47 -11.78 -4.11
N VAL A 114 -0.54 -13.01 -3.60
CA VAL A 114 0.62 -13.71 -3.02
C VAL A 114 1.71 -13.93 -4.07
N ARG A 115 1.34 -14.33 -5.30
CA ARG A 115 2.30 -14.51 -6.40
C ARG A 115 2.99 -13.20 -6.76
N THR A 116 2.23 -12.11 -6.85
CA THR A 116 2.76 -10.77 -7.16
C THR A 116 3.72 -10.27 -6.08
N ILE A 117 3.37 -10.42 -4.80
CA ILE A 117 4.24 -10.03 -3.69
C ILE A 117 5.54 -10.84 -3.71
N ALA A 118 5.45 -12.15 -3.89
CA ALA A 118 6.63 -13.02 -3.96
C ALA A 118 7.55 -12.64 -5.12
N GLU A 119 6.97 -12.26 -6.27
CA GLU A 119 7.76 -11.80 -7.40
C GLU A 119 8.45 -10.46 -7.17
N LEU A 120 7.76 -9.48 -6.63
CA LEU A 120 8.34 -8.17 -6.28
C LEU A 120 9.49 -8.35 -5.28
N SER A 121 9.28 -9.19 -4.26
CA SER A 121 10.32 -9.53 -3.28
C SER A 121 11.54 -10.19 -3.92
N ARG A 122 11.36 -11.15 -4.84
CA ARG A 122 12.48 -11.76 -5.59
C ARG A 122 13.27 -10.76 -6.43
N ARG A 123 12.64 -9.68 -6.90
CA ARG A 123 13.29 -8.58 -7.64
C ARG A 123 13.94 -7.54 -6.71
N GLY A 124 13.83 -7.74 -5.39
CA GLY A 124 14.30 -6.80 -4.38
C GLY A 124 13.47 -5.52 -4.30
N VAL A 125 12.21 -5.56 -4.73
CA VAL A 125 11.23 -4.49 -4.55
C VAL A 125 10.48 -4.74 -3.25
N VAL A 126 10.41 -3.73 -2.40
CA VAL A 126 9.65 -3.79 -1.13
C VAL A 126 8.21 -3.37 -1.39
N VAL A 127 7.24 -4.10 -0.86
CA VAL A 127 5.82 -3.74 -0.93
C VAL A 127 5.37 -3.18 0.41
N LYS A 128 4.78 -1.99 0.41
CA LYS A 128 4.14 -1.38 1.56
C LYS A 128 2.66 -1.17 1.26
N VAL A 129 1.82 -1.85 2.02
CA VAL A 129 0.37 -1.66 1.99
C VAL A 129 0.01 -0.60 3.04
N LEU A 130 -0.79 0.39 2.66
CA LEU A 130 -1.26 1.45 3.56
C LEU A 130 -2.50 1.02 4.36
N ASP A 131 -3.36 0.19 3.75
CA ASP A 131 -4.53 -0.37 4.41
C ASP A 131 -4.14 -1.51 5.35
N HIS A 132 -3.94 -1.14 6.61
CA HIS A 132 -4.29 -1.99 7.74
C HIS A 132 -5.79 -1.77 7.95
N GLY A 133 -6.65 -2.68 7.48
CA GLY A 133 -8.11 -2.55 7.45
C GLY A 133 -8.79 -2.17 8.78
N GLN A 134 -8.61 -0.94 9.22
CA GLN A 134 -9.34 -0.16 10.20
C GLN A 134 -8.93 1.31 10.04
N LYS A 135 -9.92 2.20 10.03
CA LYS A 135 -9.78 3.66 9.89
C LYS A 135 -8.96 4.29 11.03
N HIS A 136 -7.64 4.17 11.01
CA HIS A 136 -6.82 4.66 12.12
C HIS A 136 -5.69 5.63 11.74
N LEU A 137 -5.76 6.24 10.56
CA LEU A 137 -4.81 7.27 10.15
C LEU A 137 -5.51 8.61 9.89
N HIS A 138 -5.70 9.38 10.97
CA HIS A 138 -5.75 10.84 10.91
C HIS A 138 -4.84 11.43 11.99
N ASP A 139 -3.65 11.90 11.60
CA ASP A 139 -3.03 13.06 12.24
C ASP A 139 -3.83 14.31 11.85
N ALA A 140 -4.49 14.88 12.84
CA ALA A 140 -4.52 16.31 13.18
C ALA A 140 -5.30 16.47 14.51
#